data_AF-A0A168J3Q5-F1
#
_entry.id   AF-A0A168J3Q5-F1
#
_cell.length_a   1.000
_cell.length_b   1.000
_cell.length_c   1.000
_cell.angle_alpha   90.00
_cell.angle_beta   90.00
_cell.angle_gamma   90.00
#
_symmetry.space_group_name_H-M   'P 1'
#
loop_
_entity.id
_entity.type
_entity.pdbx_description
1 polymer ?
#
loop_
_entity_poly.entity_id
_entity_poly.type
_entity_poly.pdbx_seq_one_letter_code
_entity_poly.pdbx_strand_id
1 'polypeptide(L)'
;MANLNVGRHFCNQLTKQQWKSFYKNTMHYSARNLWYRMIHKQSSNQLAMAQRNLKHAASDRCTLCNEIEDAPHLLIKCLHKLDVWDSSFKEFLSYPKSADPQQIYSSIMRFKLNQYYLYHHDLHITIYDFFATIMRTI
;
A
#
# COMPACT_ATOMS: atom_id res chain seq x y z
N MET A 1 0.78 -34.03 11.19
CA MET A 1 1.23 -32.80 10.50
C MET A 1 -0.01 -32.17 9.87
N ALA A 2 -0.50 -31.07 10.46
CA ALA A 2 -1.65 -30.38 9.92
C ALA A 2 -1.29 -29.89 8.50
N ASN A 3 -2.12 -30.25 7.51
CA ASN A 3 -2.07 -29.63 6.20
C ASN A 3 -2.26 -28.13 6.41
N LEU A 4 -1.15 -27.39 6.48
CA LEU A 4 -1.16 -25.95 6.31
C LEU A 4 -1.80 -25.76 4.94
N ASN A 5 -3.06 -25.38 4.94
CA ASN A 5 -3.74 -24.89 3.77
C ASN A 5 -3.03 -23.58 3.43
N VAL A 6 -1.85 -23.68 2.79
CA VAL A 6 -1.24 -22.62 1.99
C VAL A 6 -2.12 -22.48 0.76
N GLY A 7 -3.40 -22.18 1.03
CA GLY A 7 -4.37 -21.82 0.04
C GLY A 7 -3.76 -20.65 -0.68
N ARG A 8 -3.46 -20.86 -1.96
CA ARG A 8 -3.32 -19.77 -2.90
C ARG A 8 -4.68 -19.09 -2.98
N HIS A 9 -5.04 -18.37 -1.93
CA HIS A 9 -6.12 -17.41 -1.97
C HIS A 9 -5.57 -16.35 -2.91
N PHE A 10 -5.76 -16.50 -4.21
CA PHE A 10 -5.51 -15.43 -5.15
C PHE A 10 -6.65 -14.44 -4.97
N CYS A 11 -6.31 -13.17 -4.80
CA CYS A 11 -7.33 -12.14 -4.83
C CYS A 11 -7.92 -12.10 -6.25
N ASN A 12 -9.22 -12.35 -6.37
CA ASN A 12 -9.95 -12.33 -7.65
C ASN A 12 -10.00 -10.93 -8.29
N GLN A 13 -9.53 -9.90 -7.59
CA GLN A 13 -9.43 -8.54 -8.12
C GLN A 13 -8.26 -8.37 -9.12
N LEU A 14 -7.26 -9.26 -9.09
CA LEU A 14 -6.13 -9.22 -10.01
C LEU A 14 -6.28 -10.29 -11.10
N THR A 15 -6.04 -9.87 -12.34
CA THR A 15 -5.90 -10.77 -13.49
C THR A 15 -4.65 -11.65 -13.37
N LYS A 16 -4.62 -12.75 -14.13
CA LYS A 16 -3.44 -13.63 -14.24
C LYS A 16 -2.18 -12.85 -14.68
N GLN A 17 -2.34 -11.85 -15.55
CA GLN A 17 -1.24 -11.01 -16.02
C GLN A 17 -0.70 -10.10 -14.90
N GLN A 18 -1.57 -9.51 -14.09
CA GLN A 18 -1.15 -8.71 -12.93
C GLN A 18 -0.42 -9.57 -11.89
N TRP A 19 -0.90 -10.78 -11.61
CA TRP A 19 -0.18 -11.72 -10.74
C TRP A 19 1.19 -12.10 -11.32
N LYS A 20 1.27 -12.37 -12.62
CA LYS A 20 2.55 -12.63 -13.29
C LYS A 20 3.50 -11.43 -13.17
N SER A 21 2.99 -10.20 -13.31
CA SER A 21 3.75 -8.96 -13.09
C SER A 21 4.27 -8.87 -11.65
N PHE A 22 3.39 -9.12 -10.66
CA PHE A 22 3.73 -9.09 -9.23
C PHE A 22 4.91 -10.02 -8.89
N TYR A 23 4.85 -11.28 -9.33
CA TYR A 23 5.91 -12.25 -9.03
C TYR A 23 7.20 -12.03 -9.83
N LYS A 24 7.12 -11.44 -11.03
CA LYS A 24 8.30 -11.13 -11.85
C LYS A 24 8.97 -9.81 -11.49
N ASN A 25 8.29 -8.95 -10.74
CA ASN A 25 8.82 -7.64 -10.38
C ASN A 25 10.03 -7.77 -9.44
N THR A 26 11.03 -6.91 -9.65
CA THR A 26 12.30 -6.89 -8.90
C THR A 26 12.24 -6.13 -7.58
N MET A 27 11.05 -5.75 -7.11
CA MET A 27 10.88 -5.09 -5.81
C MET A 27 11.50 -5.89 -4.67
N HIS A 28 11.90 -5.17 -3.64
CA HIS A 28 12.45 -5.72 -2.40
C HIS A 28 11.44 -6.65 -1.72
N TYR A 29 11.93 -7.71 -1.05
CA TYR A 29 11.06 -8.72 -0.44
C TYR A 29 10.10 -8.12 0.60
N SER A 30 10.55 -7.11 1.35
CA SER A 30 9.71 -6.43 2.32
C SER A 30 8.58 -5.66 1.65
N ALA A 31 8.82 -5.08 0.46
CA ALA A 31 7.79 -4.40 -0.34
C ALA A 31 6.80 -5.42 -0.88
N ARG A 32 7.28 -6.56 -1.40
CA ARG A 32 6.44 -7.64 -1.89
C ARG A 32 5.47 -8.15 -0.82
N ASN A 33 5.93 -8.35 0.41
CA ASN A 33 5.07 -8.78 1.53
C ASN A 33 3.98 -7.75 1.86
N LEU A 34 4.32 -6.47 1.85
CA LEU A 34 3.34 -5.40 2.08
C LEU A 34 2.29 -5.36 0.98
N TRP A 35 2.73 -5.39 -0.29
CA TRP A 35 1.85 -5.43 -1.45
C TRP A 35 0.91 -6.62 -1.44
N TYR A 36 1.43 -7.80 -1.09
CA TYR A 36 0.61 -9.00 -0.92
C TYR A 36 -0.52 -8.75 0.09
N ARG A 37 -0.20 -8.19 1.27
CA ARG A 37 -1.22 -7.84 2.27
C ARG A 37 -2.23 -6.82 1.76
N MET A 38 -1.78 -5.76 1.06
CA MET A 38 -2.68 -4.73 0.51
C MET A 38 -3.66 -5.32 -0.50
N ILE A 39 -3.17 -6.12 -1.45
CA ILE A 39 -3.99 -6.81 -2.46
C ILE A 39 -5.04 -7.72 -1.80
N HIS A 40 -4.70 -8.31 -0.67
CA HIS A 40 -5.59 -9.17 0.12
C HIS A 40 -6.49 -8.41 1.09
N LYS A 41 -6.48 -7.07 1.09
CA LYS A 41 -7.20 -6.21 2.06
C LYS A 41 -6.85 -6.52 3.52
N GLN A 42 -5.60 -6.90 3.75
CA GLN A 42 -5.05 -7.25 5.06
C GLN A 42 -4.13 -6.14 5.58
N SER A 43 -4.53 -4.88 5.42
CA SER A 43 -3.76 -3.76 5.98
C SER A 43 -3.85 -3.74 7.50
N SER A 44 -2.75 -3.34 8.14
CA SER A 44 -2.65 -3.17 9.59
C SER A 44 -3.13 -1.77 9.98
N ASN A 45 -4.42 -1.50 9.80
CA ASN A 45 -5.07 -0.24 10.20
C ASN A 45 -5.64 -0.32 11.63
N GLN A 46 -5.84 0.82 12.30
CA GLN A 46 -6.31 0.84 13.69
C GLN A 46 -7.65 0.10 13.87
N LEU A 47 -8.61 0.27 12.95
CA LEU A 47 -9.90 -0.41 13.03
C LEU A 47 -9.74 -1.94 13.04
N ALA A 48 -8.91 -2.49 12.17
CA ALA A 48 -8.65 -3.92 12.11
C ALA A 48 -7.93 -4.43 13.37
N MET A 49 -7.07 -3.62 14.00
CA MET A 49 -6.39 -3.98 15.24
C MET A 49 -7.35 -3.95 16.44
N ALA A 50 -8.20 -2.93 16.52
CA ALA A 50 -9.24 -2.79 17.54
C ALA A 50 -10.26 -3.95 17.47
N GLN A 51 -10.75 -4.29 16.28
CA GLN A 51 -11.69 -5.40 16.07
C GLN A 51 -11.12 -6.77 16.48
N ARG A 52 -9.79 -6.93 16.46
CA ARG A 52 -9.10 -8.15 16.88
C ARG A 52 -8.78 -8.19 18.38
N ASN A 53 -9.19 -7.17 19.14
CA ASN A 53 -8.90 -7.02 20.57
C ASN A 53 -7.41 -7.22 20.89
N LEU A 54 -6.52 -6.71 20.03
CA LEU A 54 -5.09 -6.77 20.29
C LEU A 54 -4.78 -5.91 21.52
N LYS A 55 -4.01 -6.45 22.47
CA LYS A 55 -3.72 -5.81 23.77
C LYS A 55 -3.17 -4.37 23.70
N HIS A 56 -2.62 -3.98 22.55
CA HIS A 56 -2.04 -2.65 22.31
C HIS A 56 -2.83 -1.81 21.30
N ALA A 57 -3.99 -2.27 20.83
CA ALA A 57 -4.88 -1.45 20.01
C ALA A 57 -5.59 -0.45 20.93
N ALA A 58 -5.02 0.74 21.06
CA ALA A 58 -5.54 1.77 21.95
C ALA A 58 -6.91 2.32 21.49
N SER A 59 -7.15 2.35 20.18
CA SER A 59 -8.36 2.89 19.55
C SER A 59 -8.49 2.35 18.13
N ASP A 60 -9.68 2.46 17.53
CA ASP A 60 -9.94 2.32 16.10
C ASP A 60 -9.71 3.61 15.31
N ARG A 61 -9.31 4.69 15.99
CA ARG A 61 -9.16 6.04 15.42
C ARG A 61 -7.73 6.33 14.96
N CYS A 62 -7.64 7.07 13.87
CA CYS A 62 -6.41 7.65 13.35
C CYS A 62 -5.79 8.60 14.39
N THR A 63 -4.50 8.45 14.66
CA THR A 63 -3.78 9.29 15.64
C THR A 63 -3.56 10.73 15.17
N LEU A 64 -3.74 11.01 13.87
CA LEU A 64 -3.49 12.33 13.27
C LEU A 64 -4.75 13.19 13.19
N CYS A 65 -5.90 12.60 12.83
CA CYS A 65 -7.15 13.35 12.64
C CYS A 65 -8.35 12.80 13.43
N ASN A 66 -8.15 11.76 14.25
CA ASN A 66 -9.14 11.18 15.16
C ASN A 66 -10.41 10.57 14.50
N GLU A 67 -10.42 10.41 13.18
CA GLU A 67 -11.45 9.67 12.43
C GLU A 67 -11.22 8.16 12.51
N ILE A 68 -12.25 7.35 12.21
CA ILE A 68 -12.10 5.89 12.14
C ILE A 68 -11.07 5.52 11.06
N GLU A 69 -10.02 4.80 11.44
CA GLU A 69 -8.96 4.41 10.53
C GLU A 69 -9.22 3.02 9.94
N ASP A 70 -10.02 2.98 8.89
CA ASP A 70 -10.12 1.83 7.99
C ASP A 70 -8.99 1.82 6.94
N ALA A 71 -8.94 0.81 6.07
CA ALA A 71 -7.89 0.71 5.05
C ALA A 71 -7.85 1.91 4.07
N PRO A 72 -8.98 2.39 3.51
CA PRO A 72 -9.00 3.65 2.77
C PRO A 72 -8.51 4.84 3.59
N HIS A 73 -8.89 4.96 4.85
CA HIS A 73 -8.47 6.08 5.70
C HIS A 73 -6.97 6.09 5.92
N LEU A 74 -6.40 4.95 6.29
CA LEU A 74 -4.96 4.76 6.42
C LEU A 74 -4.22 5.16 5.14
N LEU A 75 -4.70 4.73 3.97
CA LEU A 75 -3.97 4.90 2.73
C LEU A 75 -4.14 6.29 2.10
N ILE A 76 -5.36 6.85 2.06
CA ILE A 76 -5.65 8.01 1.20
C ILE A 76 -6.69 9.02 1.74
N LYS A 77 -7.53 8.69 2.74
CA LYS A 77 -8.55 9.67 3.21
C LYS A 77 -8.07 10.59 4.34
N CYS A 78 -7.03 10.21 5.08
CA CYS A 78 -6.44 11.10 6.08
C CYS A 78 -5.65 12.21 5.39
N LEU A 79 -6.03 13.48 5.60
CA LEU A 79 -5.35 14.64 4.98
C LEU A 79 -3.85 14.67 5.31
N HIS A 80 -3.49 14.43 6.57
CA HIS A 80 -2.08 14.41 6.99
C HIS A 80 -1.25 13.29 6.33
N LYS A 81 -1.87 12.14 6.05
CA LYS A 81 -1.20 11.04 5.32
C LYS A 81 -1.15 11.33 3.83
N LEU A 82 -2.12 12.05 3.29
CA LEU A 82 -2.11 12.53 1.91
C LEU A 82 -1.00 13.57 1.70
N ASP A 83 -0.70 14.42 2.69
CA ASP A 83 0.44 15.34 2.63
C ASP A 83 1.78 14.60 2.44
N VAL A 84 1.92 13.39 3.04
CA VAL A 84 3.09 12.53 2.84
C VAL A 84 3.16 12.03 1.40
N TRP A 85 2.03 11.59 0.83
CA TRP A 85 1.96 11.20 -0.59
C TRP A 85 2.35 12.37 -1.50
N ASP A 86 1.77 13.54 -1.28
CA ASP A 86 1.97 14.72 -2.12
C ASP A 86 3.41 15.21 -2.06
N SER A 87 3.99 15.27 -0.85
CA SER A 87 5.41 15.62 -0.64
C SER A 87 6.33 14.62 -1.34
N SER A 88 6.05 13.32 -1.18
CA SER A 88 6.85 12.26 -1.82
C SER A 88 6.75 12.32 -3.35
N PHE A 89 5.58 12.62 -3.91
CA PHE A 89 5.39 12.73 -5.35
C PHE A 89 6.13 13.94 -5.91
N LYS A 90 6.05 15.09 -5.24
CA LYS A 90 6.78 16.30 -5.62
C LYS A 90 8.28 16.08 -5.65
N GLU A 91 8.81 15.40 -4.65
CA GLU A 91 10.25 15.18 -4.49
C GLU A 91 10.78 14.10 -5.44
N PHE A 92 10.13 12.93 -5.51
CA PHE A 92 10.75 11.74 -6.11
C PHE A 92 10.17 11.34 -7.47
N LEU A 93 8.97 11.77 -7.84
CA LEU A 93 8.39 11.45 -9.16
C LEU A 93 8.70 12.53 -10.18
N SER A 94 9.04 12.14 -11.41
CA SER A 94 9.00 13.04 -12.56
C SER A 94 7.56 13.33 -13.00
N TYR A 95 6.66 12.35 -12.85
CA TYR A 95 5.22 12.48 -13.08
C TYR A 95 4.42 11.36 -12.39
N PRO A 96 3.21 11.62 -11.85
CA PRO A 96 2.60 12.93 -11.58
C PRO A 96 3.28 13.63 -10.39
N LYS A 97 3.12 14.96 -10.33
CA LYS A 97 3.69 15.83 -9.28
C LYS A 97 2.75 16.14 -8.12
N SER A 98 1.53 15.61 -8.16
CA SER A 98 0.53 15.79 -7.13
C SER A 98 -0.15 14.46 -6.83
N ALA A 99 -0.49 14.23 -5.57
CA ALA A 99 -1.19 13.04 -5.14
C ALA A 99 -2.69 13.14 -5.43
N ASP A 100 -3.21 12.28 -6.32
CA ASP A 100 -4.65 12.03 -6.46
C ASP A 100 -5.04 10.83 -5.58
N PRO A 101 -5.84 11.04 -4.50
CA PRO A 101 -6.24 9.98 -3.57
C PRO A 101 -6.96 8.81 -4.27
N GLN A 102 -7.90 9.09 -5.17
CA GLN A 102 -8.69 8.05 -5.83
C GLN A 102 -7.81 7.26 -6.79
N GLN A 103 -6.94 7.94 -7.54
CA GLN A 103 -6.01 7.30 -8.45
C GLN A 103 -5.00 6.44 -7.69
N ILE A 104 -4.41 6.93 -6.60
CA ILE A 104 -3.47 6.18 -5.75
C ILE A 104 -4.15 4.91 -5.23
N TYR A 105 -5.32 5.04 -4.61
CA TYR A 105 -6.03 3.90 -4.04
C TYR A 105 -6.35 2.84 -5.09
N SER A 106 -6.89 3.26 -6.25
CA SER A 106 -7.18 2.37 -7.36
C SER A 106 -5.93 1.66 -7.88
N SER A 107 -4.81 2.39 -7.97
CA SER A 107 -3.53 1.87 -8.44
C SER A 107 -2.93 0.84 -7.50
N ILE A 108 -3.06 1.06 -6.18
CA ILE A 108 -2.65 0.09 -5.16
C ILE A 108 -3.53 -1.17 -5.25
N MET A 109 -4.85 -1.01 -5.19
CA MET A 109 -5.79 -2.14 -5.18
C MET A 109 -5.73 -2.99 -6.47
N ARG A 110 -5.36 -2.38 -7.60
CA ARG A 110 -5.21 -3.05 -8.90
C ARG A 110 -3.78 -3.46 -9.23
N PHE A 111 -2.81 -3.20 -8.34
CA PHE A 111 -1.40 -3.45 -8.60
C PHE A 111 -0.95 -2.92 -9.97
N LYS A 112 -1.29 -1.66 -10.27
CA LYS A 112 -1.06 -1.02 -11.58
C LYS A 112 -0.45 0.36 -11.40
N LEU A 113 0.88 0.45 -11.48
CA LEU A 113 1.65 1.67 -11.23
C LEU A 113 2.34 2.25 -12.48
N ASN A 114 1.93 1.84 -13.67
CA ASN A 114 2.60 2.20 -14.93
C ASN A 114 2.48 3.70 -15.32
N GLN A 115 1.72 4.47 -14.56
CA GLN A 115 1.51 5.91 -14.77
C GLN A 115 2.39 6.79 -13.86
N TYR A 116 3.16 6.17 -12.96
CA TYR A 116 4.05 6.87 -12.05
C TYR A 116 5.50 6.65 -12.49
N TYR A 117 6.23 7.74 -12.65
CA TYR A 117 7.58 7.75 -13.18
C TYR A 117 8.50 8.37 -12.13
N LEU A 118 9.52 7.61 -11.71
CA LEU A 118 10.54 8.10 -10.78
C LEU A 118 11.52 9.02 -11.52
N TYR A 119 12.13 9.96 -10.80
CA TYR A 119 13.38 10.55 -11.27
C TYR A 119 14.47 9.47 -11.22
N HIS A 120 14.93 9.05 -12.39
CA HIS A 120 16.07 8.15 -12.48
C HIS A 120 17.36 8.95 -12.40
N HIS A 121 18.24 8.63 -11.44
CA HIS A 121 19.67 8.70 -11.74
C HIS A 121 20.50 7.50 -11.27
N ASP A 122 20.33 6.88 -10.09
CA ASP A 122 21.28 5.81 -9.69
C ASP A 122 20.76 4.71 -8.74
N LEU A 123 19.45 4.62 -8.51
CA LEU A 123 18.91 3.69 -7.50
C LEU A 123 18.20 2.50 -8.15
N HIS A 124 18.58 1.27 -7.77
CA HIS A 124 17.90 0.00 -8.09
C HIS A 124 16.52 -0.13 -7.41
N ILE A 125 15.78 0.97 -7.29
CA ILE A 125 14.49 1.07 -6.60
C ILE A 125 13.38 1.07 -7.65
N THR A 126 12.40 0.17 -7.50
CA THR A 126 11.24 0.16 -8.38
C THR A 126 10.17 1.12 -7.89
N ILE A 127 9.22 1.48 -8.76
CA ILE A 127 8.04 2.25 -8.34
C ILE A 127 7.22 1.54 -7.24
N TYR A 128 7.27 0.21 -7.19
CA TYR A 128 6.60 -0.58 -6.17
C TYR A 128 7.31 -0.48 -4.81
N ASP A 129 8.64 -0.36 -4.81
CA ASP A 129 9.42 -0.09 -3.60
C ASP A 129 9.11 1.30 -3.08
N PHE A 130 9.08 2.30 -3.97
CA PHE A 130 8.73 3.68 -3.63
C PHE A 130 7.36 3.77 -2.96
N PHE A 131 6.31 3.22 -3.59
CA PHE A 131 4.97 3.17 -2.98
C PHE A 131 4.96 2.41 -1.65
N ALA A 132 5.69 1.30 -1.55
CA ALA A 132 5.79 0.55 -0.31
C ALA A 132 6.49 1.33 0.81
N THR A 133 7.44 2.20 0.47
CA THR A 133 8.08 3.11 1.44
C THR A 133 7.07 4.11 1.97
N ILE A 134 6.33 4.80 1.10
CA ILE A 134 5.29 5.76 1.55
C ILE A 134 4.26 5.07 2.43
N MET A 135 3.76 3.90 2.01
CA MET A 135 2.78 3.12 2.79
C MET A 135 3.29 2.64 4.16
N ARG A 136 4.61 2.60 4.40
CA ARG A 136 5.18 2.28 5.73
C ARG A 136 5.36 3.51 6.60
N THR A 137 5.48 4.68 5.99
CA THR A 137 5.67 5.95 6.71
C THR A 137 4.36 6.47 7.30
N ILE A 138 3.23 6.15 6.66
CA ILE A 138 1.87 6.51 7.09
C ILE A 138 1.25 5.53 8.08
#